data_AF-A0A6S6YXL4-F1
#
_entry.id   AF-A0A6S6YXL4-F1
#
_cell.length_a   1.000
_cell.length_b   1.000
_cell.length_c   1.000
_cell.angle_alpha   90.00
_cell.angle_beta   90.00
_cell.angle_gamma   90.00
#
_symmetry.space_group_name_H-M   'P 1'
#
loop_
_entity.id
_entity.type
_entity.pdbx_description
1 polymer ?
#
loop_
_entity_poly.entity_id
_entity_poly.type
_entity_poly.pdbx_seq_one_letter_code
_entity_poly.pdbx_strand_id
1 'polypeptide(L)'
;MTSSTKGGQGAAGGQTMGLNEAFGLAVRHWREGKRAEAEHISRQIHAARPAHQGARHLTMALEHGVRGLVFTALGLSDPELYSIGDYSYGVPSVFPHNQPHEPARLTIGNFCTIGHDVEIILGAYHRQDTYTIYPFSAPHFGTLFSSTQSITDYSSTKGGVTIGHDVWIGAGSKIMSGVTIGTGAVIGAGSVVSRDVGPYEIWAGNPAQFRRRRFDDVVSERLLALRWWDWPKDIIERHARDIMRGTPEALAALEQGREAWHARLRKDVAAPFEMLSGRSGQLRARRSANWREGRPTWVVLHGSLGNISTVQGIEKHLPDANLLFVDLPGCGNSTAPADMSVAGFADELLPALLTALPAGFGVIGASFGGSVGLAIARRTAQCQALVLLDTPFSAAKLWHNHAFLRGAIAGRPDDRYLRSFALDIYGVTPAAAVEREYWHLLEGVTQPVLVVTGDVPMQPPRKMPPVPCCLDEADLARLRGLGCRVERVKGGHDLINDNPVAVAALVQAMGAVTA
;
A
#
# COMPACT_ATOMS: atom_id res chain seq x y z
N MET A 1 -28.30 -21.54 42.10
CA MET A 1 -29.26 -20.48 42.47
C MET A 1 -28.73 -19.20 41.83
N THR A 2 -29.30 -18.75 40.70
CA THR A 2 -30.37 -17.71 40.63
C THR A 2 -29.88 -16.35 41.18
N SER A 3 -29.99 -15.22 40.49
CA SER A 3 -30.70 -14.90 39.24
C SER A 3 -30.15 -13.63 38.55
N SER A 4 -30.67 -13.40 37.33
CA SER A 4 -31.01 -12.14 36.64
C SER A 4 -30.86 -10.78 37.38
N THR A 5 -30.78 -9.61 36.72
CA THR A 5 -31.56 -9.20 35.52
C THR A 5 -31.02 -7.96 34.80
N LYS A 6 -31.17 -7.96 33.46
CA LYS A 6 -31.38 -6.85 32.50
C LYS A 6 -31.31 -5.37 32.97
N GLY A 7 -30.52 -4.57 32.23
CA GLY A 7 -31.02 -3.83 31.06
C GLY A 7 -31.32 -2.32 31.18
N GLY A 8 -30.84 -1.54 30.19
CA GLY A 8 -31.19 -0.11 30.00
C GLY A 8 -30.36 0.57 28.90
N GLN A 9 -30.95 0.79 27.71
CA GLN A 9 -30.42 1.63 26.61
C GLN A 9 -30.61 3.12 26.97
N GLY A 10 -30.06 4.17 26.34
CA GLY A 10 -29.28 4.42 25.11
C GLY A 10 -29.47 5.92 24.77
N ALA A 11 -28.77 6.61 23.86
CA ALA A 11 -27.65 6.36 22.95
C ALA A 11 -26.94 7.73 22.71
N ALA A 12 -25.97 8.00 21.83
CA ALA A 12 -25.32 7.27 20.73
C ALA A 12 -23.86 7.79 20.56
N GLY A 13 -23.16 7.47 19.46
CA GLY A 13 -21.81 7.97 19.17
C GLY A 13 -21.36 7.74 17.72
N GLY A 14 -20.34 8.50 17.28
CA GLY A 14 -19.71 8.30 15.97
C GLY A 14 -18.66 7.18 16.02
N GLN A 15 -18.68 6.27 15.04
CA GLN A 15 -17.80 5.10 14.99
C GLN A 15 -16.52 5.38 14.16
N THR A 16 -15.36 5.12 14.76
CA THR A 16 -14.10 4.95 14.04
C THR A 16 -14.15 3.66 13.22
N MET A 17 -13.75 3.73 11.95
CA MET A 17 -13.94 2.67 10.97
C MET A 17 -12.60 2.10 10.50
N GLY A 18 -12.41 0.78 10.58
CA GLY A 18 -11.17 0.12 10.16
C GLY A 18 -10.96 0.16 8.64
N LEU A 19 -9.72 0.00 8.18
CA LEU A 19 -9.36 0.07 6.74
C LEU A 19 -10.20 -0.89 5.85
N ASN A 20 -10.56 -2.07 6.39
CA ASN A 20 -11.45 -3.04 5.72
C ASN A 20 -12.91 -2.59 5.67
N GLU A 21 -13.40 -1.94 6.72
CA GLU A 21 -14.77 -1.41 6.79
C GLU A 21 -14.91 -0.15 5.91
N ALA A 22 -13.88 0.71 5.88
CA ALA A 22 -13.79 1.83 4.97
C ALA A 22 -13.79 1.37 3.51
N PHE A 23 -13.07 0.28 3.18
CA PHE A 23 -13.14 -0.34 1.86
C PHE A 23 -14.56 -0.88 1.56
N GLY A 24 -15.21 -1.49 2.55
CA GLY A 24 -16.60 -1.93 2.45
C GLY A 24 -17.59 -0.77 2.22
N LEU A 25 -17.39 0.37 2.88
CA LEU A 25 -18.22 1.57 2.73
C LEU A 25 -18.01 2.24 1.36
N ALA A 26 -16.76 2.37 0.91
CA ALA A 26 -16.42 2.88 -0.43
C ALA A 26 -17.11 2.07 -1.53
N VAL A 27 -17.03 0.73 -1.46
CA VAL A 27 -17.68 -0.16 -2.44
C VAL A 27 -19.21 -0.05 -2.38
N ARG A 28 -19.79 0.19 -1.20
CA ARG A 28 -21.24 0.39 -1.05
C ARG A 28 -21.71 1.68 -1.72
N HIS A 29 -21.02 2.79 -1.50
CA HIS A 29 -21.34 4.06 -2.16
C HIS A 29 -21.10 4.02 -3.68
N TRP A 30 -20.08 3.29 -4.16
CA TRP A 30 -19.89 3.05 -5.60
C TRP A 30 -21.11 2.36 -6.25
N ARG A 31 -21.73 1.40 -5.55
CA ARG A 31 -22.92 0.67 -6.03
C ARG A 31 -24.20 1.50 -5.99
N GLU A 32 -24.32 2.42 -5.03
CA GLU A 32 -25.45 3.33 -4.87
C GLU A 32 -25.41 4.53 -5.82
N GLY A 33 -24.40 4.62 -6.72
CA GLY A 33 -24.20 5.77 -7.60
C GLY A 33 -23.57 7.00 -6.94
N LYS A 34 -23.23 6.91 -5.64
CA LYS A 34 -22.62 7.94 -4.80
C LYS A 34 -21.11 8.04 -5.05
N ARG A 35 -20.75 8.42 -6.27
CA ARG A 35 -19.37 8.37 -6.78
C ARG A 35 -18.42 9.29 -5.99
N ALA A 36 -18.86 10.47 -5.58
CA ALA A 36 -18.01 11.44 -4.88
C ALA A 36 -17.58 10.92 -3.49
N GLU A 37 -18.52 10.36 -2.72
CA GLU A 37 -18.25 9.75 -1.41
C GLU A 37 -17.37 8.49 -1.56
N ALA A 38 -17.64 7.68 -2.58
CA ALA A 38 -16.89 6.46 -2.84
C ALA A 38 -15.43 6.75 -3.27
N GLU A 39 -15.22 7.75 -4.11
CA GLU A 39 -13.89 8.26 -4.51
C GLU A 39 -13.17 8.96 -3.36
N HIS A 40 -13.89 9.61 -2.44
CA HIS A 40 -13.30 10.20 -1.23
C HIS A 40 -12.71 9.11 -0.33
N ILE A 41 -13.47 8.06 -0.03
CA ILE A 41 -13.01 6.96 0.83
C ILE A 41 -11.90 6.13 0.13
N SER A 42 -12.04 5.84 -1.17
CA SER A 42 -10.97 5.16 -1.94
C SER A 42 -9.65 5.93 -1.97
N ARG A 43 -9.68 7.27 -2.01
CA ARG A 43 -8.46 8.10 -1.89
C ARG A 43 -7.82 8.00 -0.51
N GLN A 44 -8.62 7.97 0.56
CA GLN A 44 -8.10 7.77 1.93
C GLN A 44 -7.45 6.39 2.10
N ILE A 45 -8.02 5.35 1.48
CA ILE A 45 -7.46 4.00 1.43
C ILE A 45 -6.12 3.96 0.67
N HIS A 46 -6.03 4.63 -0.47
CA HIS A 46 -4.79 4.68 -1.27
C HIS A 46 -3.68 5.46 -0.55
N ALA A 47 -4.03 6.53 0.16
CA ALA A 47 -3.10 7.31 0.98
C ALA A 47 -2.55 6.56 2.22
N ALA A 48 -3.01 5.33 2.48
CA ALA A 48 -2.53 4.46 3.55
C ALA A 48 -1.59 3.33 3.09
N ARG A 49 -1.18 3.31 1.81
CA ARG A 49 -0.17 2.37 1.29
C ARG A 49 1.21 3.03 1.18
N PRO A 50 2.28 2.48 1.78
CA PRO A 50 3.61 3.08 1.70
C PRO A 50 4.34 2.72 0.40
N ALA A 51 5.01 3.70 -0.20
CA ALA A 51 6.02 3.48 -1.25
C ALA A 51 7.42 3.33 -0.60
N HIS A 52 8.29 2.55 -1.24
CA HIS A 52 9.59 2.14 -0.69
C HIS A 52 10.63 3.26 -0.58
N GLN A 53 11.40 3.28 0.53
CA GLN A 53 12.87 3.14 0.45
C GLN A 53 13.54 2.79 1.80
N GLY A 54 14.45 1.80 1.74
CA GLY A 54 15.63 1.75 2.62
C GLY A 54 15.48 1.25 4.05
N ALA A 55 15.77 -0.03 4.29
CA ALA A 55 16.30 -0.44 5.59
C ALA A 55 17.63 0.28 5.86
N ARG A 56 17.77 0.92 7.03
CA ARG A 56 19.06 1.41 7.56
C ARG A 56 19.17 1.11 9.04
N HIS A 57 20.30 0.52 9.42
CA HIS A 57 20.65 0.24 10.81
C HIS A 57 20.77 1.53 11.63
N LEU A 58 20.45 1.47 12.92
CA LEU A 58 20.91 2.44 13.90
C LEU A 58 22.43 2.35 14.07
N THR A 59 23.11 3.50 14.16
CA THR A 59 24.20 3.79 15.13
C THR A 59 24.26 5.32 15.32
N MET A 60 24.67 5.78 16.51
CA MET A 60 24.51 7.15 17.03
C MET A 60 25.51 8.19 16.50
N ALA A 61 25.09 9.48 16.50
CA ALA A 61 25.86 10.72 16.81
C ALA A 61 27.16 11.05 16.00
N LEU A 62 27.55 12.30 15.70
CA LEU A 62 27.11 13.63 16.15
C LEU A 62 27.49 14.70 15.08
N GLU A 63 26.75 15.81 15.04
CA GLU A 63 27.13 17.19 14.62
C GLU A 63 27.70 17.55 13.22
N HIS A 64 27.33 18.77 12.80
CA HIS A 64 27.86 19.54 11.65
C HIS A 64 27.61 18.96 10.24
N GLY A 65 26.40 19.20 9.69
CA GLY A 65 26.11 19.01 8.25
C GLY A 65 25.69 17.60 7.84
N VAL A 66 25.02 16.86 8.73
CA VAL A 66 24.81 15.41 8.61
C VAL A 66 23.57 15.02 7.80
N ARG A 67 23.73 14.06 6.87
CA ARG A 67 22.62 13.30 6.26
C ARG A 67 22.20 12.15 7.20
N GLY A 68 21.10 12.29 7.94
CA GLY A 68 20.53 11.16 8.69
C GLY A 68 19.60 11.58 9.83
N LEU A 69 18.69 10.68 10.18
CA LEU A 69 17.76 10.78 11.30
C LEU A 69 18.51 11.00 12.63
N VAL A 70 18.06 11.94 13.47
CA VAL A 70 18.49 12.03 14.87
C VAL A 70 17.32 11.65 15.78
N PHE A 71 17.19 10.35 16.02
CA PHE A 71 16.51 9.77 17.18
C PHE A 71 17.57 9.00 17.98
N THR A 72 17.89 9.46 19.18
CA THR A 72 18.88 8.81 20.07
C THR A 72 18.24 8.39 21.38
N ALA A 73 17.17 7.60 21.31
CA ALA A 73 16.72 6.82 22.46
C ALA A 73 17.57 5.55 22.57
N LEU A 74 18.16 5.33 23.75
CA LEU A 74 18.85 4.08 24.09
C LEU A 74 17.89 2.88 23.89
N GLY A 75 18.24 1.96 22.98
CA GLY A 75 17.60 0.65 22.88
C GLY A 75 16.41 0.49 21.92
N LEU A 76 16.15 1.41 20.99
CA LEU A 76 15.16 1.18 19.92
C LEU A 76 15.72 0.25 18.83
N SER A 77 15.47 -1.06 18.93
CA SER A 77 15.98 -2.07 17.97
C SER A 77 14.91 -2.93 17.28
N ASP A 78 13.62 -2.71 17.55
CA ASP A 78 12.53 -3.56 17.04
C ASP A 78 11.59 -2.81 16.06
N PRO A 79 11.73 -3.02 14.74
CA PRO A 79 10.86 -2.40 13.74
C PRO A 79 9.43 -2.97 13.72
N GLU A 80 9.11 -4.00 14.50
CA GLU A 80 7.72 -4.47 14.66
C GLU A 80 6.90 -3.65 15.66
N LEU A 81 7.57 -2.86 16.51
CA LEU A 81 6.96 -2.04 17.57
C LEU A 81 6.89 -0.55 17.23
N TYR A 82 7.77 -0.06 16.35
CA TYR A 82 7.96 1.37 16.08
C TYR A 82 7.91 1.69 14.57
N SER A 83 7.17 2.73 14.21
CA SER A 83 7.18 3.34 12.87
C SER A 83 7.33 4.84 13.00
N ILE A 84 8.33 5.43 12.34
CA ILE A 84 8.68 6.86 12.46
C ILE A 84 8.87 7.44 11.05
N GLY A 85 8.13 8.50 10.74
CA GLY A 85 8.14 9.19 9.46
C GLY A 85 9.34 10.12 9.24
N ASP A 86 9.54 10.49 7.98
CA ASP A 86 10.67 11.29 7.54
C ASP A 86 10.67 12.71 8.14
N TYR A 87 11.86 13.27 8.36
CA TYR A 87 12.10 14.62 8.89
C TYR A 87 11.54 14.89 10.30
N SER A 88 10.94 13.89 10.96
CA SER A 88 10.60 13.95 12.37
C SER A 88 11.86 13.88 13.24
N TYR A 89 11.85 14.57 14.38
CA TYR A 89 13.00 14.58 15.31
C TYR A 89 12.59 14.73 16.78
N GLY A 90 13.47 14.24 17.65
CA GLY A 90 13.35 14.34 19.10
C GLY A 90 13.84 13.07 19.80
N VAL A 91 13.75 13.04 21.14
CA VAL A 91 14.25 11.93 21.96
C VAL A 91 13.25 11.57 23.07
N PRO A 92 12.06 11.04 22.72
CA PRO A 92 11.10 10.60 23.73
C PRO A 92 11.56 9.32 24.43
N SER A 93 11.29 9.22 25.73
CA SER A 93 11.36 7.95 26.46
C SER A 93 10.10 7.13 26.16
N VAL A 94 10.27 5.93 25.59
CA VAL A 94 9.12 5.06 25.25
C VAL A 94 9.09 3.86 26.19
N PHE A 95 7.91 3.62 26.77
CA PHE A 95 7.66 2.51 27.68
C PHE A 95 6.81 1.45 26.96
N PRO A 96 7.43 0.44 26.32
CA PRO A 96 6.74 -0.54 25.50
C PRO A 96 5.90 -1.51 26.35
N HIS A 97 4.89 -2.09 25.70
CA HIS A 97 4.10 -3.19 26.26
C HIS A 97 4.14 -4.37 25.29
N ASN A 98 5.03 -5.32 25.60
CA ASN A 98 5.40 -6.42 24.71
C ASN A 98 4.75 -7.75 25.15
N GLN A 99 3.47 -7.73 25.49
CA GLN A 99 2.72 -8.97 25.69
C GLN A 99 2.45 -9.62 24.32
N PRO A 100 2.83 -10.89 24.09
CA PRO A 100 2.62 -11.54 22.78
C PRO A 100 1.15 -11.59 22.33
N HIS A 101 0.21 -11.48 23.26
CA HIS A 101 -1.23 -11.53 23.03
C HIS A 101 -1.90 -10.15 22.98
N GLU A 102 -1.21 -9.05 23.36
CA GLU A 102 -1.76 -7.69 23.35
C GLU A 102 -0.69 -6.66 22.89
N PRO A 103 -0.23 -6.71 21.62
CA PRO A 103 0.88 -5.89 21.14
C PRO A 103 0.48 -4.41 20.98
N ALA A 104 1.20 -3.51 21.63
CA ALA A 104 1.04 -2.06 21.48
C ALA A 104 2.19 -1.44 20.68
N ARG A 105 1.86 -0.75 19.58
CA ARG A 105 2.83 -0.10 18.68
C ARG A 105 2.83 1.42 18.82
N LEU A 106 3.95 2.04 18.49
CA LEU A 106 4.06 3.49 18.33
C LEU A 106 4.23 3.85 16.86
N THR A 107 3.34 4.69 16.34
CA THR A 107 3.48 5.31 15.01
C THR A 107 3.67 6.82 15.17
N ILE A 108 4.64 7.40 14.46
CA ILE A 108 4.88 8.83 14.36
C ILE A 108 4.95 9.20 12.87
N GLY A 109 4.18 10.19 12.44
CA GLY A 109 4.19 10.67 11.06
C GLY A 109 5.44 11.46 10.67
N ASN A 110 5.38 12.10 9.51
CA ASN A 110 6.47 12.93 8.97
C ASN A 110 6.48 14.33 9.59
N PHE A 111 7.64 14.98 9.62
CA PHE A 111 7.84 16.39 10.05
C PHE A 111 7.41 16.72 11.50
N CYS A 112 7.36 15.74 12.40
CA CYS A 112 7.04 15.96 13.81
C CYS A 112 8.22 16.56 14.59
N THR A 113 7.93 17.46 15.52
CA THR A 113 8.89 18.01 16.48
C THR A 113 8.56 17.51 17.88
N ILE A 114 9.47 16.78 18.52
CA ILE A 114 9.27 16.23 19.87
C ILE A 114 10.31 16.83 20.82
N GLY A 115 9.84 17.51 21.87
CA GLY A 115 10.67 18.12 22.90
C GLY A 115 11.43 17.12 23.77
N HIS A 116 12.33 17.63 24.61
CA HIS A 116 13.02 16.83 25.62
C HIS A 116 12.04 16.30 26.69
N ASP A 117 12.41 15.21 27.35
CA ASP A 117 11.67 14.59 28.45
C ASP A 117 10.20 14.25 28.13
N VAL A 118 9.87 14.07 26.85
CA VAL A 118 8.58 13.51 26.44
C VAL A 118 8.56 12.02 26.74
N GLU A 119 7.51 11.54 27.39
CA GLU A 119 7.29 10.11 27.64
C GLU A 119 6.12 9.59 26.80
N ILE A 120 6.25 8.39 26.25
CA ILE A 120 5.19 7.71 25.51
C ILE A 120 4.96 6.34 26.16
N ILE A 121 3.78 6.16 26.74
CA ILE A 121 3.37 4.94 27.46
C ILE A 121 2.57 4.06 26.52
N LEU A 122 3.02 2.83 26.25
CA LEU A 122 2.31 1.89 25.36
C LEU A 122 1.51 0.81 26.12
N GLY A 123 1.50 0.83 27.45
CA GLY A 123 0.66 -0.06 28.26
C GLY A 123 1.20 -0.22 29.67
N ALA A 124 1.28 -1.47 30.14
CA ALA A 124 1.68 -1.84 31.50
C ALA A 124 0.72 -1.31 32.58
N TYR A 125 -0.58 -1.23 32.26
CA TYR A 125 -1.61 -1.03 33.28
C TYR A 125 -1.73 -2.31 34.11
N HIS A 126 -1.56 -2.20 35.42
CA HIS A 126 -1.72 -3.35 36.31
C HIS A 126 -3.21 -3.69 36.51
N ARG A 127 -3.49 -4.99 36.70
CA ARG A 127 -4.82 -5.47 37.10
C ARG A 127 -5.22 -4.89 38.45
N GLN A 128 -6.47 -4.42 38.54
CA GLN A 128 -7.08 -3.83 39.75
C GLN A 128 -8.22 -4.69 40.30
N ASP A 129 -8.50 -5.82 39.64
CA ASP A 129 -9.59 -6.77 39.91
C ASP A 129 -9.10 -8.04 40.64
N THR A 130 -7.90 -7.99 41.22
CA THR A 130 -7.27 -9.10 41.95
C THR A 130 -6.89 -8.67 43.37
N TYR A 131 -6.60 -9.63 44.26
CA TYR A 131 -6.21 -9.35 45.65
C TYR A 131 -4.87 -8.61 45.80
N THR A 132 -4.06 -8.52 44.74
CA THR A 132 -2.78 -7.79 44.77
C THR A 132 -2.41 -7.28 43.37
N ILE A 133 -2.01 -6.01 43.32
CA ILE A 133 -1.59 -5.32 42.08
C ILE A 133 -0.16 -5.75 41.67
N TYR A 134 0.57 -6.45 42.55
CA TYR A 134 1.95 -6.90 42.31
C TYR A 134 1.98 -8.06 41.29
N PRO A 135 2.62 -7.90 40.12
CA PRO A 135 2.58 -8.90 39.07
C PRO A 135 3.70 -9.92 39.27
N PHE A 136 3.48 -10.88 40.18
CA PHE A 136 4.44 -11.96 40.50
C PHE A 136 4.95 -12.74 39.27
N SER A 137 4.17 -12.78 38.20
CA SER A 137 4.51 -13.46 36.94
C SER A 137 5.20 -12.59 35.89
N ALA A 138 5.49 -11.31 36.17
CA ALA A 138 6.11 -10.42 35.20
C ALA A 138 7.57 -10.84 34.88
N PRO A 139 8.02 -10.77 33.62
CA PRO A 139 9.21 -11.49 33.16
C PRO A 139 10.51 -10.84 33.66
N HIS A 140 10.45 -9.55 34.02
CA HIS A 140 11.54 -8.80 34.63
C HIS A 140 11.86 -9.25 36.07
N PHE A 141 11.00 -10.08 36.70
CA PHE A 141 11.31 -10.77 37.97
C PHE A 141 11.90 -12.17 37.76
N GLY A 142 12.06 -12.64 36.52
CA GLY A 142 12.67 -13.93 36.20
C GLY A 142 11.94 -15.13 36.83
N THR A 143 12.68 -16.01 37.50
CA THR A 143 12.15 -17.23 38.13
C THR A 143 11.84 -17.08 39.62
N LEU A 144 11.90 -15.85 40.18
CA LEU A 144 11.69 -15.59 41.62
C LEU A 144 10.37 -16.18 42.16
N PHE A 145 9.34 -16.22 41.31
CA PHE A 145 8.04 -16.82 41.61
C PHE A 145 7.65 -17.82 40.50
N SER A 146 8.37 -18.94 40.45
CA SER A 146 8.18 -19.99 39.43
C SER A 146 6.74 -20.52 39.36
N SER A 147 6.01 -20.58 40.48
CA SER A 147 4.61 -21.02 40.55
C SER A 147 3.62 -20.11 39.82
N THR A 148 4.01 -18.87 39.46
CA THR A 148 3.13 -17.92 38.76
C THR A 148 3.42 -17.77 37.27
N GLN A 149 4.41 -18.47 36.71
CA GLN A 149 4.84 -18.31 35.31
C GLN A 149 3.75 -18.58 34.25
N SER A 150 2.69 -19.31 34.59
CA SER A 150 1.54 -19.56 33.71
C SER A 150 0.55 -18.39 33.63
N ILE A 151 0.65 -17.40 34.53
CA ILE A 151 -0.23 -16.22 34.55
C ILE A 151 0.35 -15.18 33.59
N THR A 152 -0.16 -15.10 32.37
CA THR A 152 0.35 -14.18 31.34
C THR A 152 -0.37 -12.84 31.26
N ASP A 153 -1.52 -12.69 31.92
CA ASP A 153 -2.45 -11.55 31.84
C ASP A 153 -2.27 -10.53 32.98
N TYR A 154 -1.09 -10.47 33.60
CA TYR A 154 -0.78 -9.64 34.78
C TYR A 154 -0.78 -8.12 34.52
N SER A 155 -0.78 -7.71 33.26
CA SER A 155 -0.84 -6.30 32.85
C SER A 155 -1.51 -6.17 31.48
N SER A 156 -2.11 -5.01 31.21
CA SER A 156 -2.80 -4.72 29.95
C SER A 156 -2.34 -3.42 29.31
N THR A 157 -2.81 -3.19 28.09
CA THR A 157 -2.67 -1.92 27.35
C THR A 157 -4.04 -1.34 26.99
N LYS A 158 -4.08 -0.06 26.61
CA LYS A 158 -5.21 0.55 25.89
C LYS A 158 -4.97 0.57 24.37
N GLY A 159 -3.94 -0.12 23.91
CA GLY A 159 -3.45 -0.13 22.54
C GLY A 159 -2.23 0.76 22.33
N GLY A 160 -1.81 0.82 21.07
CA GLY A 160 -0.70 1.66 20.62
C GLY A 160 -0.95 3.16 20.75
N VAL A 161 0.06 3.94 20.39
CA VAL A 161 -0.01 5.40 20.26
C VAL A 161 0.23 5.78 18.80
N THR A 162 -0.62 6.65 18.25
CA THR A 162 -0.50 7.13 16.87
C THR A 162 -0.35 8.64 16.88
N ILE A 163 0.76 9.15 16.37
CA ILE A 163 1.04 10.56 16.18
C ILE A 163 1.03 10.83 14.67
N GLY A 164 0.22 11.78 14.22
CA GLY A 164 0.11 12.21 12.83
C GLY A 164 1.34 12.93 12.30
N HIS A 165 1.19 13.70 11.23
CA HIS A 165 2.28 14.48 10.60
C HIS A 165 2.30 15.92 11.13
N ASP A 166 3.41 16.68 11.02
CA ASP A 166 3.51 18.09 11.50
C ASP A 166 3.07 18.29 12.97
N VAL A 167 3.20 17.27 13.81
CA VAL A 167 2.82 17.37 15.24
C VAL A 167 3.97 17.96 16.04
N TRP A 168 3.67 18.97 16.87
CA TRP A 168 4.60 19.45 17.89
C TRP A 168 4.20 18.93 19.27
N ILE A 169 5.12 18.25 19.95
CA ILE A 169 4.96 17.84 21.35
C ILE A 169 5.94 18.61 22.22
N GLY A 170 5.41 19.47 23.09
CA GLY A 170 6.18 20.25 24.05
C GLY A 170 6.86 19.37 25.10
N ALA A 171 8.01 19.83 25.58
CA ALA A 171 8.85 19.09 26.51
C ALA A 171 8.15 18.66 27.81
N GLY A 172 8.58 17.55 28.41
CA GLY A 172 8.01 17.03 29.66
C GLY A 172 6.59 16.46 29.54
N SER A 173 6.05 16.30 28.32
CA SER A 173 4.69 15.78 28.11
C SER A 173 4.66 14.25 28.17
N LYS A 174 3.61 13.69 28.77
CA LYS A 174 3.35 12.24 28.80
C LYS A 174 2.17 11.90 27.87
N ILE A 175 2.40 11.03 26.91
CA ILE A 175 1.37 10.51 25.98
C ILE A 175 0.96 9.12 26.46
N MET A 176 -0.32 8.94 26.79
CA MET A 176 -0.81 7.68 27.34
C MET A 176 -1.19 6.66 26.25
N SER A 177 -1.18 5.39 26.62
CA SER A 177 -1.53 4.28 25.73
C SER A 177 -2.96 4.42 25.18
N GLY A 178 -3.15 4.02 23.92
CA GLY A 178 -4.40 4.11 23.16
C GLY A 178 -4.65 5.46 22.47
N VAL A 179 -3.80 6.46 22.68
CA VAL A 179 -4.04 7.84 22.18
C VAL A 179 -3.65 8.01 20.72
N THR A 180 -4.52 8.67 19.96
CA THR A 180 -4.27 9.22 18.63
C THR A 180 -4.14 10.75 18.68
N ILE A 181 -3.04 11.29 18.15
CA ILE A 181 -2.78 12.72 18.00
C ILE A 181 -2.83 13.08 16.52
N GLY A 182 -3.82 13.88 16.12
CA GLY A 182 -4.06 14.25 14.73
C GLY A 182 -2.95 15.10 14.10
N THR A 183 -2.87 15.04 12.77
CA THR A 183 -1.91 15.82 11.96
C THR A 183 -2.01 17.31 12.25
N GLY A 184 -0.85 17.96 12.40
CA GLY A 184 -0.74 19.38 12.71
C GLY A 184 -1.09 19.75 14.15
N ALA A 185 -1.35 18.78 15.04
CA ALA A 185 -1.66 19.12 16.44
C ALA A 185 -0.46 19.68 17.22
N VAL A 186 -0.75 20.42 18.28
CA VAL A 186 0.23 20.96 19.23
C VAL A 186 -0.13 20.52 20.64
N ILE A 187 0.81 19.86 21.31
CA ILE A 187 0.75 19.55 22.73
C ILE A 187 1.66 20.53 23.48
N GLY A 188 1.12 21.31 24.41
CA GLY A 188 1.90 22.21 25.26
C GLY A 188 2.81 21.43 26.23
N ALA A 189 3.91 22.05 26.67
CA ALA A 189 4.86 21.41 27.60
C ALA A 189 4.20 20.94 28.91
N GLY A 190 4.72 19.86 29.49
CA GLY A 190 4.25 19.28 30.76
C GLY A 190 2.85 18.64 30.69
N SER A 191 2.31 18.37 29.49
CA SER A 191 0.93 17.90 29.35
C SER A 191 0.79 16.38 29.51
N VAL A 192 -0.32 15.93 30.11
CA VAL A 192 -0.66 14.49 30.17
C VAL A 192 -1.81 14.21 29.21
N VAL A 193 -1.48 13.69 28.03
CA VAL A 193 -2.45 13.41 26.96
C VAL A 193 -3.03 12.01 27.18
N SER A 194 -4.24 11.95 27.72
CA SER A 194 -4.95 10.70 28.10
C SER A 194 -6.16 10.37 27.22
N ARG A 195 -6.34 11.11 26.13
CA ARG A 195 -7.43 11.00 25.14
C ARG A 195 -6.98 11.59 23.81
N ASP A 196 -7.67 11.23 22.75
CA ASP A 196 -7.36 11.66 21.39
C ASP A 196 -7.40 13.18 21.21
N VAL A 197 -6.57 13.65 20.29
CA VAL A 197 -6.37 15.06 19.95
C VAL A 197 -6.68 15.26 18.46
N GLY A 198 -7.55 16.20 18.12
CA GLY A 198 -7.94 16.44 16.73
C GLY A 198 -6.82 17.04 15.87
N PRO A 199 -6.92 16.93 14.54
CA PRO A 199 -5.96 17.57 13.63
C PRO A 199 -5.99 19.10 13.77
N TYR A 200 -4.82 19.72 13.69
CA TYR A 200 -4.61 21.16 13.89
C TYR A 200 -5.14 21.72 15.22
N GLU A 201 -5.40 20.89 16.23
CA GLU A 201 -5.80 21.34 17.56
C GLU A 201 -4.59 21.65 18.46
N ILE A 202 -4.77 22.58 19.41
CA ILE A 202 -3.80 22.90 20.45
C ILE A 202 -4.35 22.44 21.80
N TRP A 203 -3.61 21.58 22.47
CA TRP A 203 -3.96 20.97 23.75
C TRP A 203 -2.87 21.23 24.78
N ALA A 204 -3.24 21.48 26.04
CA ALA A 204 -2.26 21.69 27.11
C ALA A 204 -2.79 21.34 28.51
N GLY A 205 -1.90 20.92 29.41
CA GLY A 205 -2.15 20.72 30.84
C GLY A 205 -2.15 19.25 31.28
N ASN A 206 -2.36 19.04 32.58
CA ASN A 206 -2.44 17.72 33.19
C ASN A 206 -3.77 17.59 33.99
N PRO A 207 -4.78 16.84 33.50
CA PRO A 207 -4.83 16.20 32.18
C PRO A 207 -4.91 17.23 31.04
N ALA A 208 -4.51 16.83 29.84
CA ALA A 208 -4.54 17.70 28.67
C ALA A 208 -5.99 18.04 28.29
N GLN A 209 -6.19 19.30 27.93
CA GLN A 209 -7.47 19.84 27.47
C GLN A 209 -7.25 20.64 26.20
N PHE A 210 -8.22 20.55 25.28
CA PHE A 210 -8.34 21.47 24.15
C PHE A 210 -8.28 22.92 24.62
N ARG A 211 -7.48 23.74 23.93
CA ARG A 211 -7.33 25.18 24.19
C ARG A 211 -7.88 26.02 23.05
N ARG A 212 -7.51 25.68 21.81
CA ARG A 212 -7.99 26.30 20.57
C ARG A 212 -7.54 25.46 19.38
N ARG A 213 -8.00 25.79 18.17
CA ARG A 213 -7.38 25.32 16.92
C ARG A 213 -6.19 26.21 16.54
N ARG A 214 -5.23 25.67 15.77
CA ARG A 214 -4.13 26.43 15.14
C ARG A 214 -4.67 27.38 14.09
N PHE A 215 -5.60 26.88 13.27
CA PHE A 215 -6.27 27.58 12.18
C PHE A 215 -7.79 27.36 12.28
N ASP A 216 -8.57 28.07 11.46
CA ASP A 216 -9.99 27.73 11.27
C ASP A 216 -10.17 26.41 10.51
N ASP A 217 -11.42 25.94 10.49
CA ASP A 217 -11.83 24.66 9.90
C ASP A 217 -11.53 24.61 8.40
N VAL A 218 -11.76 25.71 7.67
CA VAL A 218 -11.56 25.79 6.21
C VAL A 218 -10.08 25.65 5.86
N VAL A 219 -9.21 26.36 6.58
CA VAL A 219 -7.75 26.25 6.41
C VAL A 219 -7.25 24.85 6.82
N SER A 220 -7.77 24.31 7.94
CA SER A 220 -7.39 22.99 8.44
C SER A 220 -7.77 21.87 7.47
N GLU A 221 -8.98 21.89 6.93
CA GLU A 221 -9.46 20.94 5.91
C GLU A 221 -8.66 21.03 4.61
N ARG A 222 -8.35 22.25 4.14
CA ARG A 222 -7.51 22.45 2.95
C ARG A 222 -6.11 21.87 3.14
N LEU A 223 -5.47 22.11 4.29
CA LEU A 223 -4.16 21.53 4.62
C LEU A 223 -4.21 20.00 4.76
N LEU A 224 -5.26 19.45 5.38
CA LEU A 224 -5.50 17.99 5.44
C LEU A 224 -5.71 17.37 4.06
N ALA A 225 -6.41 18.06 3.16
CA ALA A 225 -6.59 17.62 1.79
C ALA A 225 -5.29 17.73 0.97
N LEU A 226 -4.48 18.77 1.20
CA LEU A 226 -3.22 19.09 0.52
C LEU A 226 -2.16 18.00 0.70
N ARG A 227 -2.02 17.48 1.93
CA ARG A 227 -1.05 16.45 2.34
C ARG A 227 0.38 16.74 1.90
N TRP A 228 0.86 17.96 2.16
CA TRP A 228 2.18 18.42 1.70
C TRP A 228 3.34 17.56 2.21
N TRP A 229 3.17 16.94 3.39
CA TRP A 229 4.15 16.04 4.02
C TRP A 229 4.34 14.69 3.30
N ASP A 230 3.51 14.36 2.30
CA ASP A 230 3.65 13.18 1.44
C ASP A 230 4.27 13.53 0.07
N TRP A 231 4.59 14.80 -0.19
CA TRP A 231 5.11 15.22 -1.49
C TRP A 231 6.60 14.83 -1.67
N PRO A 232 7.08 14.65 -2.91
CA PRO A 232 8.52 14.48 -3.15
C PRO A 232 9.33 15.67 -2.64
N LYS A 233 10.54 15.41 -2.11
CA LYS A 233 11.41 16.43 -1.49
C LYS A 233 11.61 17.67 -2.37
N ASP A 234 11.77 17.52 -3.68
CA ASP A 234 12.01 18.64 -4.60
C ASP A 234 10.76 19.54 -4.80
N ILE A 235 9.56 19.02 -4.54
CA ILE A 235 8.33 19.83 -4.48
C ILE A 235 8.30 20.59 -3.16
N ILE A 236 8.52 19.89 -2.04
CA ILE A 236 8.56 20.49 -0.69
C ILE A 236 9.59 21.61 -0.63
N GLU A 237 10.80 21.39 -1.14
CA GLU A 237 11.90 22.36 -1.12
C GLU A 237 11.60 23.63 -1.93
N ARG A 238 10.92 23.49 -3.09
CA ARG A 238 10.47 24.63 -3.89
C ARG A 238 9.38 25.45 -3.21
N HIS A 239 8.51 24.80 -2.43
CA HIS A 239 7.40 25.43 -1.72
C HIS A 239 7.66 25.69 -0.22
N ALA A 240 8.86 25.41 0.29
CA ALA A 240 9.16 25.44 1.72
C ALA A 240 8.87 26.80 2.37
N ARG A 241 9.08 27.90 1.63
CA ARG A 241 8.75 29.26 2.08
C ARG A 241 7.25 29.47 2.29
N ASP A 242 6.41 28.85 1.47
CA ASP A 242 4.95 28.94 1.56
C ASP A 242 4.41 27.98 2.62
N ILE A 243 4.98 26.77 2.73
CA ILE A 243 4.68 25.80 3.81
C ILE A 243 4.92 26.45 5.20
N MET A 244 6.00 27.22 5.34
CA MET A 244 6.33 27.93 6.59
C MET A 244 5.51 29.23 6.82
N ARG A 245 4.63 29.63 5.89
CA ARG A 245 3.85 30.88 5.97
C ARG A 245 2.36 30.60 6.14
N GLY A 246 1.81 30.98 7.29
CA GLY A 246 0.37 30.91 7.56
C GLY A 246 -0.44 32.05 6.94
N THR A 247 -0.34 32.29 5.62
CA THR A 247 -1.16 33.32 4.92
C THR A 247 -2.06 32.70 3.84
N PRO A 248 -3.19 33.33 3.46
CA PRO A 248 -4.08 32.83 2.42
C PRO A 248 -3.38 32.68 1.06
N GLU A 249 -2.45 33.57 0.74
CA GLU A 249 -1.67 33.57 -0.51
C GLU A 249 -0.70 32.39 -0.55
N ALA A 250 -0.06 32.09 0.58
CA ALA A 250 0.80 30.91 0.70
C ALA A 250 0.01 29.61 0.52
N LEU A 251 -1.16 29.49 1.14
CA LEU A 251 -2.04 28.32 0.96
C LEU A 251 -2.51 28.16 -0.50
N ALA A 252 -2.88 29.27 -1.16
CA ALA A 252 -3.22 29.24 -2.59
C ALA A 252 -2.03 28.85 -3.47
N ALA A 253 -0.82 29.32 -3.17
CA ALA A 253 0.40 28.93 -3.87
C ALA A 253 0.74 27.44 -3.70
N LEU A 254 0.47 26.86 -2.51
CA LEU A 254 0.60 25.43 -2.27
C LEU A 254 -0.41 24.60 -3.07
N GLU A 255 -1.66 25.02 -3.15
CA GLU A 255 -2.68 24.36 -3.96
C GLU A 255 -2.33 24.40 -5.45
N GLN A 256 -1.90 25.55 -5.96
CA GLN A 256 -1.38 25.68 -7.34
C GLN A 256 -0.12 24.83 -7.57
N GLY A 257 0.79 24.78 -6.60
CA GLY A 257 1.99 23.92 -6.65
C GLY A 257 1.63 22.43 -6.73
N ARG A 258 0.63 22.01 -5.94
CA ARG A 258 0.06 20.66 -6.00
C ARG A 258 -0.58 20.39 -7.35
N GLU A 259 -1.43 21.28 -7.85
CA GLU A 259 -2.06 21.12 -9.16
C GLU A 259 -1.03 21.07 -10.28
N ALA A 260 0.03 21.89 -10.23
CA ALA A 260 1.13 21.86 -11.17
C ALA A 260 1.95 20.56 -11.08
N TRP A 261 2.15 20.01 -9.88
CA TRP A 261 2.79 18.70 -9.69
C TRP A 261 1.91 17.55 -10.22
N HIS A 262 0.62 17.50 -9.89
CA HIS A 262 -0.32 16.55 -10.46
C HIS A 262 -0.45 16.74 -11.99
N ALA A 263 -0.43 17.97 -12.50
CA ALA A 263 -0.45 18.27 -13.92
C ALA A 263 0.87 17.89 -14.61
N ARG A 264 2.02 17.92 -13.92
CA ARG A 264 3.27 17.35 -14.41
C ARG A 264 3.21 15.83 -14.45
N LEU A 265 2.74 15.17 -13.38
CA LEU A 265 2.47 13.73 -13.38
C LEU A 265 1.47 13.31 -14.47
N ARG A 266 0.55 14.20 -14.88
CA ARG A 266 -0.35 14.02 -16.03
C ARG A 266 0.28 14.38 -17.39
N LYS A 267 1.20 15.34 -17.46
CA LYS A 267 1.94 15.73 -18.69
C LYS A 267 3.07 14.77 -19.03
N ASP A 268 3.63 14.11 -18.02
CA ASP A 268 4.50 12.94 -18.17
C ASP A 268 3.71 11.70 -18.70
N VAL A 269 2.39 11.83 -18.90
CA VAL A 269 1.50 10.91 -19.63
C VAL A 269 1.10 11.59 -20.96
N ALA A 270 2.06 11.74 -21.87
CA ALA A 270 1.92 12.58 -23.07
C ALA A 270 1.12 11.94 -24.24
N ALA A 271 0.08 11.16 -23.93
CA ALA A 271 -0.93 10.70 -24.88
C ALA A 271 -2.31 10.64 -24.21
N PRO A 272 -3.40 11.06 -24.89
CA PRO A 272 -4.74 10.91 -24.37
C PRO A 272 -5.12 9.43 -24.20
N PHE A 273 -5.97 9.14 -23.22
CA PHE A 273 -6.58 7.82 -23.12
C PHE A 273 -7.59 7.62 -24.25
N GLU A 274 -7.55 6.46 -24.89
CA GLU A 274 -8.54 6.00 -25.87
C GLU A 274 -9.44 4.92 -25.26
N MET A 275 -10.62 4.71 -25.82
CA MET A 275 -11.50 3.59 -25.47
C MET A 275 -11.55 2.63 -26.66
N LEU A 276 -11.18 1.38 -26.41
CA LEU A 276 -11.25 0.29 -27.38
C LEU A 276 -12.51 -0.54 -27.13
N SER A 277 -13.20 -0.93 -28.20
CA SER A 277 -14.35 -1.84 -28.09
C SER A 277 -13.87 -3.27 -27.86
N GLY A 278 -14.07 -3.77 -26.64
CA GLY A 278 -13.92 -5.18 -26.28
C GLY A 278 -15.10 -6.03 -26.77
N ARG A 279 -15.11 -7.29 -26.36
CA ARG A 279 -16.18 -8.25 -26.74
C ARG A 279 -17.54 -7.89 -26.17
N SER A 280 -17.61 -7.38 -24.93
CA SER A 280 -18.86 -7.06 -24.23
C SER A 280 -18.91 -5.64 -23.66
N GLY A 281 -17.79 -4.91 -23.66
CA GLY A 281 -17.75 -3.54 -23.17
C GLY A 281 -16.67 -2.65 -23.78
N GLN A 282 -16.40 -1.53 -23.12
CA GLN A 282 -15.35 -0.57 -23.48
C GLN A 282 -14.14 -0.77 -22.58
N LEU A 283 -12.94 -0.78 -23.18
CA LEU A 283 -11.66 -0.99 -22.51
C LEU A 283 -10.80 0.26 -22.64
N ARG A 284 -10.30 0.79 -21.53
CA ARG A 284 -9.45 1.98 -21.54
C ARG A 284 -8.03 1.60 -21.94
N ALA A 285 -7.49 2.31 -22.92
CA ALA A 285 -6.12 2.14 -23.40
C ALA A 285 -5.39 3.49 -23.49
N ARG A 286 -4.08 3.43 -23.70
CA ARG A 286 -3.23 4.58 -23.99
C ARG A 286 -2.01 4.15 -24.82
N ARG A 287 -1.75 4.87 -25.90
CA ARG A 287 -0.51 4.74 -26.68
C ARG A 287 0.64 5.51 -26.03
N SER A 288 1.87 5.10 -26.27
CA SER A 288 3.05 5.90 -25.88
C SER A 288 3.08 7.24 -26.64
N ALA A 289 3.60 8.28 -26.00
CA ALA A 289 3.64 9.64 -26.55
C ALA A 289 4.51 9.76 -27.82
N ASN A 290 5.45 8.83 -27.98
CA ASN A 290 6.36 8.70 -29.10
C ASN A 290 5.86 7.72 -30.19
N TRP A 291 4.57 7.35 -30.19
CA TRP A 291 4.02 6.36 -31.12
C TRP A 291 4.28 6.72 -32.58
N ARG A 292 4.80 5.77 -33.36
CA ARG A 292 5.02 5.92 -34.82
C ARG A 292 4.74 4.61 -35.52
N GLU A 293 4.13 4.66 -36.70
CA GLU A 293 3.97 3.49 -37.56
C GLU A 293 5.33 2.88 -37.92
N GLY A 294 5.37 1.56 -38.15
CA GLY A 294 6.62 0.86 -38.48
C GLY A 294 7.59 0.65 -37.31
N ARG A 295 7.14 0.80 -36.05
CA ARG A 295 7.94 0.46 -34.85
C ARG A 295 7.45 -0.85 -34.20
N PRO A 296 8.37 -1.65 -33.60
CA PRO A 296 8.01 -2.79 -32.77
C PRO A 296 6.99 -2.39 -31.70
N THR A 297 5.86 -3.08 -31.65
CA THR A 297 4.71 -2.69 -30.84
C THR A 297 4.45 -3.68 -29.71
N TRP A 298 4.34 -3.17 -28.48
CA TRP A 298 4.11 -3.98 -27.28
C TRP A 298 2.80 -3.58 -26.59
N VAL A 299 1.94 -4.55 -26.33
CA VAL A 299 0.80 -4.40 -25.43
C VAL A 299 1.30 -4.55 -24.00
N VAL A 300 1.03 -3.57 -23.13
CA VAL A 300 1.47 -3.59 -21.73
C VAL A 300 0.27 -3.81 -20.81
N LEU A 301 0.26 -4.94 -20.11
CA LEU A 301 -0.80 -5.40 -19.22
C LEU A 301 -0.33 -5.37 -17.76
N HIS A 302 -1.12 -4.74 -16.90
CA HIS A 302 -0.83 -4.61 -15.47
C HIS A 302 -1.28 -5.84 -14.66
N GLY A 303 -0.81 -5.95 -13.40
CA GLY A 303 -1.27 -6.98 -12.45
C GLY A 303 -2.71 -6.77 -12.01
N SER A 304 -3.35 -7.80 -11.44
CA SER A 304 -4.80 -7.84 -11.17
C SER A 304 -5.35 -6.80 -10.17
N LEU A 305 -4.49 -6.06 -9.45
CA LEU A 305 -4.87 -4.94 -8.58
C LEU A 305 -4.32 -3.57 -9.08
N GLY A 306 -3.89 -3.49 -10.34
CA GLY A 306 -3.31 -2.32 -10.97
C GLY A 306 -4.25 -1.59 -11.93
N ASN A 307 -3.65 -0.68 -12.72
CA ASN A 307 -4.24 -0.01 -13.89
C ASN A 307 -3.08 0.55 -14.75
N ILE A 308 -3.34 1.21 -15.88
CA ILE A 308 -2.29 1.79 -16.76
C ILE A 308 -1.25 2.62 -15.97
N SER A 309 -1.66 3.36 -14.94
CA SER A 309 -0.72 4.18 -14.15
C SER A 309 0.32 3.37 -13.36
N THR A 310 0.05 2.10 -13.07
CA THR A 310 0.99 1.21 -12.35
C THR A 310 2.03 0.56 -13.26
N VAL A 311 1.92 0.70 -14.59
CA VAL A 311 2.86 0.11 -15.56
C VAL A 311 3.49 1.12 -16.52
N GLN A 312 2.88 2.31 -16.69
CA GLN A 312 3.35 3.32 -17.63
C GLN A 312 4.75 3.90 -17.35
N GLY A 313 5.30 3.69 -16.15
CA GLY A 313 6.65 4.14 -15.79
C GLY A 313 7.76 3.59 -16.71
N ILE A 314 7.50 2.46 -17.40
CA ILE A 314 8.41 1.83 -18.35
C ILE A 314 8.59 2.63 -19.65
N GLU A 315 7.66 3.52 -20.01
CA GLU A 315 7.63 4.18 -21.34
C GLU A 315 8.91 4.93 -21.67
N LYS A 316 9.42 5.73 -20.72
CA LYS A 316 10.65 6.51 -20.86
C LYS A 316 11.92 5.66 -21.06
N HIS A 317 11.83 4.36 -20.82
CA HIS A 317 12.93 3.40 -20.97
C HIS A 317 12.85 2.59 -22.27
N LEU A 318 11.75 2.70 -23.03
CA LEU A 318 11.54 2.06 -24.33
C LEU A 318 11.28 3.09 -25.45
N PRO A 319 12.20 4.07 -25.68
CA PRO A 319 11.97 5.20 -26.58
C PRO A 319 11.82 4.84 -28.07
N ASP A 320 12.21 3.62 -28.45
CA ASP A 320 12.18 3.12 -29.83
C ASP A 320 11.05 2.12 -30.11
N ALA A 321 10.26 1.77 -29.08
CA ALA A 321 9.08 0.93 -29.21
C ALA A 321 7.79 1.75 -29.17
N ASN A 322 6.73 1.21 -29.77
CA ASN A 322 5.36 1.63 -29.53
C ASN A 322 4.82 0.85 -28.33
N LEU A 323 4.22 1.51 -27.34
CA LEU A 323 3.58 0.84 -26.21
C LEU A 323 2.09 1.12 -26.19
N LEU A 324 1.25 0.08 -26.23
CA LEU A 324 -0.19 0.17 -26.00
C LEU A 324 -0.47 -0.32 -24.58
N PHE A 325 -0.60 0.60 -23.64
CA PHE A 325 -1.02 0.30 -22.28
C PHE A 325 -2.53 0.06 -22.26
N VAL A 326 -3.00 -1.01 -21.62
CA VAL A 326 -4.44 -1.32 -21.54
C VAL A 326 -4.82 -1.62 -20.09
N ASP A 327 -5.89 -0.97 -19.61
CA ASP A 327 -6.55 -1.34 -18.35
C ASP A 327 -7.22 -2.71 -18.57
N LEU A 328 -6.82 -3.72 -17.81
CA LEU A 328 -7.47 -5.04 -17.82
C LEU A 328 -8.99 -4.88 -17.60
N PRO A 329 -9.83 -5.75 -18.20
CA PRO A 329 -11.27 -5.78 -17.96
C PRO A 329 -11.64 -5.65 -16.47
N GLY A 330 -12.53 -4.70 -16.16
CA GLY A 330 -12.96 -4.37 -14.79
C GLY A 330 -11.99 -3.55 -13.94
N CYS A 331 -10.83 -3.16 -14.49
CA CYS A 331 -9.84 -2.30 -13.82
C CYS A 331 -9.85 -0.89 -14.42
N GLY A 332 -9.44 0.12 -13.64
CA GLY A 332 -9.44 1.52 -14.09
C GLY A 332 -10.83 1.98 -14.53
N ASN A 333 -10.96 2.38 -15.82
CA ASN A 333 -12.27 2.69 -16.43
C ASN A 333 -12.70 1.63 -17.48
N SER A 334 -12.06 0.45 -17.51
CA SER A 334 -12.47 -0.67 -18.36
C SER A 334 -13.72 -1.36 -17.82
N THR A 335 -14.59 -1.80 -18.73
CA THR A 335 -15.80 -2.58 -18.40
C THR A 335 -15.40 -3.94 -17.83
N ALA A 336 -16.12 -4.43 -16.82
CA ALA A 336 -15.89 -5.75 -16.25
C ALA A 336 -16.30 -6.85 -17.25
N PRO A 337 -15.52 -7.94 -17.38
CA PRO A 337 -15.83 -9.03 -18.28
C PRO A 337 -16.98 -9.88 -17.71
N ALA A 338 -17.72 -10.56 -18.57
CA ALA A 338 -18.77 -11.50 -18.16
C ALA A 338 -18.20 -12.74 -17.42
N ASP A 339 -16.96 -13.14 -17.73
CA ASP A 339 -16.20 -14.18 -17.06
C ASP A 339 -14.93 -13.58 -16.44
N MET A 340 -14.73 -13.79 -15.14
CA MET A 340 -13.60 -13.24 -14.37
C MET A 340 -12.36 -14.16 -14.39
N SER A 341 -12.36 -15.22 -15.20
CA SER A 341 -11.19 -16.10 -15.41
C SER A 341 -10.13 -15.47 -16.33
N VAL A 342 -8.91 -16.02 -16.31
CA VAL A 342 -7.85 -15.66 -17.28
C VAL A 342 -8.35 -15.75 -18.73
N ALA A 343 -9.20 -16.73 -19.03
CA ALA A 343 -9.78 -16.91 -20.36
C ALA A 343 -10.79 -15.80 -20.69
N GLY A 344 -11.68 -15.45 -19.75
CA GLY A 344 -12.64 -14.35 -19.92
C GLY A 344 -11.99 -12.99 -20.12
N PHE A 345 -10.91 -12.70 -19.39
CA PHE A 345 -10.10 -11.49 -19.59
C PHE A 345 -9.46 -11.45 -20.99
N ALA A 346 -8.88 -12.57 -21.46
CA ALA A 346 -8.30 -12.67 -22.79
C ALA A 346 -9.35 -12.57 -23.91
N ASP A 347 -10.53 -13.19 -23.72
CA ASP A 347 -11.66 -13.13 -24.65
C ASP A 347 -12.26 -11.72 -24.78
N GLU A 348 -12.23 -10.92 -23.72
CA GLU A 348 -12.69 -9.52 -23.72
C GLU A 348 -11.67 -8.58 -24.39
N LEU A 349 -10.37 -8.77 -24.09
CA LEU A 349 -9.26 -7.96 -24.62
C LEU A 349 -8.94 -8.24 -26.09
N LEU A 350 -8.94 -9.51 -26.51
CA LEU A 350 -8.38 -9.89 -27.82
C LEU A 350 -9.05 -9.16 -29.00
N PRO A 351 -10.39 -9.07 -29.13
CA PRO A 351 -11.02 -8.36 -30.25
C PRO A 351 -10.62 -6.87 -30.31
N ALA A 352 -10.50 -6.21 -29.15
CA ALA A 352 -10.04 -4.83 -29.05
C ALA A 352 -8.59 -4.68 -29.53
N LEU A 353 -7.71 -5.60 -29.14
CA LEU A 353 -6.30 -5.58 -29.54
C LEU A 353 -6.14 -5.82 -31.06
N LEU A 354 -6.79 -6.85 -31.62
CA LEU A 354 -6.73 -7.15 -33.06
C LEU A 354 -7.28 -5.98 -33.92
N THR A 355 -8.25 -5.22 -33.38
CA THR A 355 -8.80 -4.02 -34.04
C THR A 355 -7.86 -2.82 -33.93
N ALA A 356 -7.23 -2.63 -32.76
CA ALA A 356 -6.36 -1.48 -32.47
C ALA A 356 -4.95 -1.63 -33.06
N LEU A 357 -4.52 -2.87 -33.32
CA LEU A 357 -3.19 -3.29 -33.79
C LEU A 357 -3.33 -4.30 -34.95
N PRO A 358 -3.38 -3.84 -36.22
CA PRO A 358 -3.50 -4.73 -37.37
C PRO A 358 -2.21 -5.51 -37.69
N ALA A 359 -1.07 -5.05 -37.17
CA ALA A 359 0.25 -5.67 -37.32
C ALA A 359 0.59 -6.60 -36.13
N GLY A 360 1.74 -7.27 -36.19
CA GLY A 360 2.23 -8.10 -35.09
C GLY A 360 2.56 -7.28 -33.83
N PHE A 361 2.37 -7.89 -32.66
CA PHE A 361 2.68 -7.25 -31.38
C PHE A 361 3.28 -8.23 -30.37
N GLY A 362 4.12 -7.73 -29.48
CA GLY A 362 4.53 -8.43 -28.26
C GLY A 362 3.63 -8.11 -27.09
N VAL A 363 3.67 -8.91 -26.02
CA VAL A 363 2.97 -8.62 -24.75
C VAL A 363 3.97 -8.51 -23.61
N ILE A 364 3.93 -7.40 -22.86
CA ILE A 364 4.60 -7.22 -21.58
C ILE A 364 3.53 -7.35 -20.49
N GLY A 365 3.52 -8.46 -19.77
CA GLY A 365 2.50 -8.76 -18.76
C GLY A 365 3.09 -8.79 -17.36
N ALA A 366 2.68 -7.85 -16.50
CA ALA A 366 3.07 -7.83 -15.10
C ALA A 366 2.14 -8.69 -14.24
N SER A 367 2.69 -9.59 -13.42
CA SER A 367 1.91 -10.47 -12.55
C SER A 367 0.82 -11.21 -13.36
N PHE A 368 -0.44 -11.15 -12.92
CA PHE A 368 -1.63 -11.66 -13.62
C PHE A 368 -1.79 -11.18 -15.07
N GLY A 369 -1.31 -9.98 -15.41
CA GLY A 369 -1.30 -9.49 -16.79
C GLY A 369 -0.50 -10.39 -17.74
N GLY A 370 0.51 -11.10 -17.23
CA GLY A 370 1.23 -12.13 -17.98
C GLY A 370 0.43 -13.42 -18.17
N SER A 371 -0.39 -13.82 -17.20
CA SER A 371 -1.34 -14.95 -17.35
C SER A 371 -2.35 -14.66 -18.46
N VAL A 372 -2.90 -13.43 -18.49
CA VAL A 372 -3.78 -12.95 -19.57
C VAL A 372 -3.01 -12.87 -20.91
N GLY A 373 -1.76 -12.41 -20.91
CA GLY A 373 -0.88 -12.40 -22.07
C GLY A 373 -0.67 -13.79 -22.69
N LEU A 374 -0.37 -14.80 -21.87
CA LEU A 374 -0.27 -16.20 -22.31
C LEU A 374 -1.58 -16.69 -22.95
N ALA A 375 -2.72 -16.38 -22.31
CA ALA A 375 -4.02 -16.73 -22.86
C ALA A 375 -4.35 -16.02 -24.18
N ILE A 376 -3.88 -14.80 -24.40
CA ILE A 376 -3.95 -14.08 -25.68
C ILE A 376 -3.06 -14.77 -26.74
N ALA A 377 -1.81 -15.11 -26.39
CA ALA A 377 -0.85 -15.72 -27.31
C ALA A 377 -1.30 -17.08 -27.89
N ARG A 378 -2.03 -17.87 -27.09
CA ARG A 378 -2.65 -19.14 -27.54
C ARG A 378 -3.80 -18.96 -28.54
N ARG A 379 -4.38 -17.75 -28.63
CA ARG A 379 -5.56 -17.44 -29.45
C ARG A 379 -5.22 -16.71 -30.76
N THR A 380 -4.02 -16.13 -30.90
CA THR A 380 -3.64 -15.39 -32.11
C THR A 380 -2.15 -15.48 -32.43
N ALA A 381 -1.85 -15.68 -33.71
CA ALA A 381 -0.49 -15.61 -34.25
C ALA A 381 0.02 -14.15 -34.41
N GLN A 382 -0.84 -13.14 -34.23
CA GLN A 382 -0.38 -11.73 -34.17
C GLN A 382 0.35 -11.41 -32.87
N CYS A 383 0.15 -12.18 -31.81
CA CYS A 383 1.04 -12.14 -30.66
C CYS A 383 2.33 -12.88 -31.03
N GLN A 384 3.45 -12.16 -31.07
CA GLN A 384 4.73 -12.67 -31.58
C GLN A 384 5.74 -13.00 -30.48
N ALA A 385 5.65 -12.36 -29.31
CA ALA A 385 6.58 -12.56 -28.19
C ALA A 385 5.92 -12.20 -26.85
N LEU A 386 6.36 -12.82 -25.76
CA LEU A 386 5.89 -12.50 -24.40
C LEU A 386 7.06 -12.18 -23.46
N VAL A 387 6.85 -11.15 -22.64
CA VAL A 387 7.67 -10.82 -21.48
C VAL A 387 6.79 -10.88 -20.24
N LEU A 388 7.01 -11.90 -19.42
CA LEU A 388 6.28 -12.19 -18.19
C LEU A 388 7.06 -11.63 -17.01
N LEU A 389 6.55 -10.56 -16.38
CA LEU A 389 7.19 -9.93 -15.22
C LEU A 389 6.58 -10.52 -13.94
N ASP A 390 7.31 -11.46 -13.35
CA ASP A 390 6.97 -12.19 -12.12
C ASP A 390 5.54 -12.77 -12.11
N THR A 391 5.13 -13.32 -13.25
CA THR A 391 3.81 -13.93 -13.45
C THR A 391 3.64 -15.19 -12.60
N PRO A 392 2.61 -15.29 -11.74
CA PRO A 392 2.36 -16.47 -10.92
C PRO A 392 1.83 -17.63 -11.77
N PHE A 393 2.36 -18.83 -11.53
CA PHE A 393 1.84 -20.07 -12.13
C PHE A 393 0.98 -20.93 -11.18
N SER A 394 0.82 -20.50 -9.93
CA SER A 394 -0.10 -21.09 -8.95
C SER A 394 -0.70 -20.00 -8.05
N ALA A 395 -1.95 -20.18 -7.62
CA ALA A 395 -2.60 -19.35 -6.62
C ALA A 395 -1.90 -19.38 -5.24
N ALA A 396 -1.22 -20.47 -4.87
CA ALA A 396 -0.39 -20.52 -3.67
C ALA A 396 0.76 -19.51 -3.73
N LYS A 397 1.23 -19.17 -4.95
CA LYS A 397 2.23 -18.12 -5.16
C LYS A 397 1.70 -16.69 -4.98
N LEU A 398 0.44 -16.54 -4.55
CA LEU A 398 -0.18 -15.25 -4.20
C LEU A 398 -0.65 -15.19 -2.74
N TRP A 399 -0.12 -16.06 -1.86
CA TRP A 399 -0.51 -16.18 -0.44
C TRP A 399 -0.57 -14.84 0.32
N HIS A 400 0.28 -13.89 -0.07
CA HIS A 400 0.37 -12.58 0.56
C HIS A 400 -0.89 -11.71 0.37
N ASN A 401 -1.71 -12.00 -0.64
CA ASN A 401 -3.02 -11.39 -0.84
C ASN A 401 -4.17 -12.21 -0.26
N HIS A 402 -3.96 -13.48 0.14
CA HIS A 402 -5.05 -14.38 0.52
C HIS A 402 -5.84 -13.90 1.74
N ALA A 403 -5.16 -13.44 2.79
CA ALA A 403 -5.81 -12.95 4.00
C ALA A 403 -6.64 -11.67 3.74
N PHE A 404 -6.07 -10.73 2.96
CA PHE A 404 -6.76 -9.52 2.52
C PHE A 404 -8.01 -9.85 1.69
N LEU A 405 -7.88 -10.72 0.68
CA LEU A 405 -8.99 -11.11 -0.18
C LEU A 405 -10.08 -11.86 0.59
N ARG A 406 -9.72 -12.75 1.53
CA ARG A 406 -10.71 -13.43 2.38
C ARG A 406 -11.53 -12.44 3.19
N GLY A 407 -10.89 -11.43 3.79
CA GLY A 407 -11.58 -10.33 4.47
C GLY A 407 -12.45 -9.50 3.52
N ALA A 408 -11.93 -9.15 2.34
CA ALA A 408 -12.64 -8.38 1.33
C ALA A 408 -13.90 -9.08 0.78
N ILE A 409 -13.85 -10.41 0.62
CA ILE A 409 -14.99 -11.26 0.22
C ILE A 409 -15.98 -11.45 1.38
N ALA A 410 -15.49 -11.70 2.60
CA ALA A 410 -16.34 -11.91 3.76
C ALA A 410 -17.18 -10.65 4.07
N GLY A 411 -16.59 -9.46 3.94
CA GLY A 411 -17.31 -8.19 4.07
C GLY A 411 -18.22 -7.82 2.89
N ARG A 412 -18.23 -8.63 1.81
CA ARG A 412 -19.02 -8.38 0.60
C ARG A 412 -19.60 -9.69 0.02
N PRO A 413 -20.52 -10.36 0.74
CA PRO A 413 -21.04 -11.67 0.32
C PRO A 413 -21.77 -11.63 -1.03
N ASP A 414 -22.43 -10.53 -1.37
CA ASP A 414 -23.18 -10.40 -2.63
C ASP A 414 -22.31 -9.88 -3.80
N ASP A 415 -21.00 -9.69 -3.58
CA ASP A 415 -20.06 -9.30 -4.63
C ASP A 415 -19.60 -10.53 -5.43
N ARG A 416 -20.46 -10.97 -6.35
CA ARG A 416 -20.17 -12.09 -7.25
C ARG A 416 -18.89 -11.87 -8.05
N TYR A 417 -18.64 -10.65 -8.53
CA TYR A 417 -17.44 -10.32 -9.31
C TYR A 417 -16.17 -10.43 -8.48
N LEU A 418 -16.15 -9.86 -7.26
CA LEU A 418 -15.02 -10.03 -6.35
C LEU A 418 -14.82 -11.50 -5.94
N ARG A 419 -15.90 -12.25 -5.72
CA ARG A 419 -15.84 -13.68 -5.37
C ARG A 419 -15.22 -14.51 -6.48
N SER A 420 -15.65 -14.34 -7.72
CA SER A 420 -15.04 -15.00 -8.88
C SER A 420 -13.59 -14.54 -9.08
N PHE A 421 -13.32 -13.22 -9.12
CA PHE A 421 -11.96 -12.67 -9.20
C PHE A 421 -11.01 -13.29 -8.17
N ALA A 422 -11.42 -13.34 -6.90
CA ALA A 422 -10.56 -13.87 -5.85
C ALA A 422 -10.41 -15.40 -5.91
N LEU A 423 -11.45 -16.14 -6.31
CA LEU A 423 -11.38 -17.60 -6.48
C LEU A 423 -10.56 -18.01 -7.70
N ASP A 424 -10.72 -17.32 -8.83
CA ASP A 424 -10.20 -17.74 -10.13
C ASP A 424 -8.79 -17.21 -10.39
N ILE A 425 -8.39 -16.11 -9.75
CA ILE A 425 -7.05 -15.50 -9.85
C ILE A 425 -6.17 -15.81 -8.62
N TYR A 426 -6.75 -15.86 -7.43
CA TYR A 426 -6.01 -16.01 -6.17
C TYR A 426 -6.30 -17.31 -5.44
N GLY A 427 -7.24 -18.14 -5.92
CA GLY A 427 -7.65 -19.36 -5.21
C GLY A 427 -8.35 -19.09 -3.88
N VAL A 428 -8.93 -17.90 -3.65
CA VAL A 428 -9.48 -17.53 -2.33
C VAL A 428 -11.00 -17.69 -2.29
N THR A 429 -11.46 -18.51 -1.35
CA THR A 429 -12.87 -18.57 -0.92
C THR A 429 -13.04 -17.86 0.43
N PRO A 430 -14.28 -17.60 0.91
CA PRO A 430 -14.50 -17.06 2.25
C PRO A 430 -13.90 -17.91 3.38
N ALA A 431 -13.80 -19.22 3.21
CA ALA A 431 -13.38 -20.16 4.25
C ALA A 431 -11.92 -20.64 4.12
N ALA A 432 -11.42 -20.80 2.89
CA ALA A 432 -10.13 -21.44 2.62
C ALA A 432 -9.42 -20.85 1.38
N ALA A 433 -8.12 -21.10 1.28
CA ALA A 433 -7.45 -21.12 -0.02
C ALA A 433 -7.74 -22.45 -0.73
N VAL A 434 -7.83 -22.41 -2.05
CA VAL A 434 -8.11 -23.51 -2.97
C VAL A 434 -7.05 -23.42 -4.06
N GLU A 435 -6.31 -24.50 -4.29
CA GLU A 435 -5.24 -24.49 -5.27
C GLU A 435 -5.78 -24.22 -6.69
N ARG A 436 -5.09 -23.35 -7.43
CA ARG A 436 -5.35 -23.04 -8.84
C ARG A 436 -4.03 -23.03 -9.58
N GLU A 437 -3.86 -23.95 -10.52
CA GLU A 437 -2.65 -24.08 -11.33
C GLU A 437 -2.82 -23.41 -12.69
N TYR A 438 -1.91 -22.51 -13.04
CA TYR A 438 -1.90 -21.76 -14.29
C TYR A 438 -0.84 -22.25 -15.29
N TRP A 439 -0.09 -23.32 -14.97
CA TRP A 439 0.90 -23.93 -15.87
C TRP A 439 0.35 -24.31 -17.25
N HIS A 440 -0.92 -24.72 -17.32
CA HIS A 440 -1.64 -25.04 -18.55
C HIS A 440 -1.75 -23.85 -19.54
N LEU A 441 -1.46 -22.62 -19.09
CA LEU A 441 -1.39 -21.43 -19.95
C LEU A 441 -0.13 -21.41 -20.83
N LEU A 442 0.89 -22.21 -20.55
CA LEU A 442 2.05 -22.38 -21.44
C LEU A 442 1.78 -23.42 -22.56
N GLU A 443 0.78 -24.28 -22.41
CA GLU A 443 0.48 -25.35 -23.37
C GLU A 443 -0.04 -24.79 -24.69
N GLY A 444 0.74 -24.95 -25.76
CA GLY A 444 0.43 -24.43 -27.08
C GLY A 444 0.85 -22.97 -27.32
N VAL A 445 1.58 -22.35 -26.38
CA VAL A 445 2.32 -21.11 -26.66
C VAL A 445 3.57 -21.49 -27.46
N THR A 446 3.67 -20.99 -28.69
CA THR A 446 4.80 -21.25 -29.62
C THR A 446 5.72 -20.05 -29.78
N GLN A 447 5.26 -18.88 -29.32
CA GLN A 447 6.01 -17.64 -29.28
C GLN A 447 7.20 -17.71 -28.31
N PRO A 448 8.30 -16.97 -28.55
CA PRO A 448 9.35 -16.76 -27.56
C PRO A 448 8.78 -16.16 -26.26
N VAL A 449 9.01 -16.85 -25.14
CA VAL A 449 8.64 -16.40 -23.79
C VAL A 449 9.90 -16.08 -23.00
N LEU A 450 10.01 -14.82 -22.57
CA LEU A 450 10.93 -14.38 -21.53
C LEU A 450 10.19 -14.24 -20.22
N VAL A 451 10.70 -14.86 -19.17
CA VAL A 451 10.27 -14.65 -17.79
C VAL A 451 11.34 -13.83 -17.08
N VAL A 452 10.91 -12.75 -16.43
CA VAL A 452 11.75 -11.92 -15.57
C VAL A 452 11.23 -12.05 -14.14
N THR A 453 12.09 -12.42 -13.20
CA THR A 453 11.77 -12.45 -11.76
C THR A 453 12.77 -11.59 -10.96
N GLY A 454 12.45 -11.34 -9.70
CA GLY A 454 13.27 -10.54 -8.80
C GLY A 454 14.23 -11.35 -7.92
N ASP A 455 14.80 -10.68 -6.92
CA ASP A 455 15.71 -11.25 -5.92
C ASP A 455 15.11 -11.37 -4.52
N VAL A 456 13.85 -10.94 -4.32
CA VAL A 456 13.13 -11.04 -3.03
C VAL A 456 12.43 -12.41 -2.92
N PRO A 457 12.92 -13.37 -2.10
CA PRO A 457 12.52 -14.78 -2.20
C PRO A 457 11.10 -15.06 -1.72
N MET A 458 10.40 -16.00 -2.38
CA MET A 458 9.00 -16.30 -2.11
C MET A 458 8.72 -16.87 -0.70
N GLN A 459 9.67 -17.61 -0.15
CA GLN A 459 9.58 -18.26 1.16
C GLN A 459 10.73 -17.80 2.07
N PRO A 460 10.57 -17.88 3.41
CA PRO A 460 9.32 -18.17 4.14
C PRO A 460 8.36 -16.97 4.15
N PRO A 461 7.10 -17.16 4.57
CA PRO A 461 6.14 -16.07 4.71
C PRO A 461 6.61 -15.07 5.77
N ARG A 462 6.53 -13.78 5.44
CA ARG A 462 7.05 -12.67 6.27
C ARG A 462 6.22 -11.42 6.07
N LYS A 463 6.33 -10.47 7.01
CA LYS A 463 5.75 -9.13 6.88
C LYS A 463 6.42 -8.40 5.71
N MET A 464 5.62 -7.64 4.98
CA MET A 464 5.99 -6.87 3.79
C MET A 464 5.92 -5.38 4.14
N PRO A 465 6.72 -4.51 3.48
CA PRO A 465 7.44 -4.74 2.22
C PRO A 465 8.94 -5.09 2.40
N PRO A 466 9.67 -5.57 1.35
CA PRO A 466 9.23 -5.76 -0.04
C PRO A 466 8.28 -6.94 -0.24
N VAL A 467 7.42 -6.82 -1.26
CA VAL A 467 6.56 -7.93 -1.71
C VAL A 467 7.46 -8.96 -2.41
N PRO A 468 7.42 -10.24 -2.00
CA PRO A 468 8.27 -11.26 -2.57
C PRO A 468 7.81 -11.66 -3.96
N CYS A 469 8.76 -12.14 -4.74
CA CYS A 469 8.52 -12.67 -6.07
C CYS A 469 7.65 -13.92 -6.00
N CYS A 470 6.76 -14.09 -6.97
CA CYS A 470 5.87 -15.25 -7.08
C CYS A 470 6.62 -16.52 -7.47
N LEU A 471 7.79 -16.39 -8.12
CA LEU A 471 8.56 -17.51 -8.65
C LEU A 471 9.70 -17.91 -7.71
N ASP A 472 9.76 -19.20 -7.37
CA ASP A 472 10.90 -19.81 -6.68
C ASP A 472 11.80 -20.62 -7.64
N GLU A 473 12.92 -21.12 -7.15
CA GLU A 473 13.89 -21.84 -8.00
C GLU A 473 13.32 -23.09 -8.68
N ALA A 474 12.30 -23.74 -8.10
CA ALA A 474 11.65 -24.89 -8.73
C ALA A 474 10.77 -24.45 -9.90
N ASP A 475 10.04 -23.34 -9.75
CA ASP A 475 9.29 -22.73 -10.86
C ASP A 475 10.22 -22.31 -12.00
N LEU A 476 11.34 -21.63 -11.66
CA LEU A 476 12.31 -21.14 -12.64
C LEU A 476 13.03 -22.29 -13.37
N ALA A 477 13.34 -23.38 -12.67
CA ALA A 477 13.87 -24.61 -13.29
C ALA A 477 12.84 -25.24 -14.24
N ARG A 478 11.57 -25.33 -13.84
CA ARG A 478 10.48 -25.84 -14.69
C ARG A 478 10.29 -24.99 -15.94
N LEU A 479 10.31 -23.66 -15.82
CA LEU A 479 10.19 -22.72 -16.93
C LEU A 479 11.34 -22.86 -17.95
N ARG A 480 12.59 -23.01 -17.47
CA ARG A 480 13.74 -23.33 -18.34
C ARG A 480 13.57 -24.68 -19.04
N GLY A 481 13.06 -25.69 -18.34
CA GLY A 481 12.76 -27.01 -18.92
C GLY A 481 11.65 -27.00 -19.98
N LEU A 482 10.74 -26.02 -19.92
CA LEU A 482 9.72 -25.75 -20.95
C LEU A 482 10.23 -24.85 -22.08
N GLY A 483 11.52 -24.51 -22.11
CA GLY A 483 12.13 -23.69 -23.16
C GLY A 483 11.96 -22.18 -23.00
N CYS A 484 11.39 -21.70 -21.88
CA CYS A 484 11.32 -20.27 -21.60
C CYS A 484 12.72 -19.71 -21.27
N ARG A 485 13.03 -18.52 -21.78
CA ARG A 485 14.18 -17.74 -21.30
C ARG A 485 13.84 -17.21 -19.91
N VAL A 486 14.75 -17.33 -18.95
CA VAL A 486 14.52 -16.92 -17.56
C VAL A 486 15.66 -16.02 -17.07
N GLU A 487 15.32 -14.79 -16.74
CA GLU A 487 16.23 -13.74 -16.29
C GLU A 487 15.87 -13.29 -14.86
N ARG A 488 16.87 -12.90 -14.07
CA ARG A 488 16.67 -12.35 -12.72
C ARG A 488 17.22 -10.93 -12.65
N VAL A 489 16.43 -10.02 -12.09
CA VAL A 489 16.81 -8.63 -11.80
C VAL A 489 16.69 -8.35 -10.31
N LYS A 490 17.24 -7.24 -9.84
CA LYS A 490 16.98 -6.76 -8.48
C LYS A 490 15.55 -6.21 -8.38
N GLY A 491 14.78 -6.62 -7.38
CA GLY A 491 13.39 -6.19 -7.18
C GLY A 491 12.49 -7.26 -6.52
N GLY A 492 11.29 -6.85 -6.12
CA GLY A 492 10.23 -7.72 -5.61
C GLY A 492 9.24 -8.13 -6.69
N HIS A 493 7.95 -8.21 -6.33
CA HIS A 493 6.89 -8.54 -7.29
C HIS A 493 6.64 -7.45 -8.34
N ASP A 494 6.87 -6.17 -8.01
CA ASP A 494 6.54 -5.03 -8.89
C ASP A 494 7.74 -4.60 -9.76
N LEU A 495 8.34 -5.57 -10.46
CA LEU A 495 9.61 -5.41 -11.19
C LEU A 495 9.65 -4.24 -12.18
N ILE A 496 8.50 -3.93 -12.78
CA ILE A 496 8.36 -2.83 -13.75
C ILE A 496 8.57 -1.46 -13.11
N ASN A 497 8.38 -1.33 -11.80
CA ASN A 497 8.61 -0.11 -11.02
C ASN A 497 9.86 -0.22 -10.12
N ASP A 498 10.14 -1.41 -9.57
CA ASP A 498 11.35 -1.67 -8.77
C ASP A 498 12.64 -1.53 -9.60
N ASN A 499 12.61 -1.96 -10.88
CA ASN A 499 13.77 -1.93 -11.77
C ASN A 499 13.41 -1.74 -13.26
N PRO A 500 12.75 -0.63 -13.63
CA PRO A 500 12.29 -0.36 -14.99
C PRO A 500 13.42 -0.39 -16.04
N VAL A 501 14.64 0.01 -15.67
CA VAL A 501 15.79 0.05 -16.58
C VAL A 501 16.19 -1.38 -17.00
N ALA A 502 16.31 -2.30 -16.06
CA ALA A 502 16.66 -3.69 -16.37
C ALA A 502 15.53 -4.40 -17.13
N VAL A 503 14.27 -4.16 -16.75
CA VAL A 503 13.10 -4.69 -17.47
C VAL A 503 13.09 -4.19 -18.93
N ALA A 504 13.32 -2.90 -19.16
CA ALA A 504 13.34 -2.33 -20.52
C ALA A 504 14.49 -2.90 -21.38
N ALA A 505 15.69 -3.03 -20.82
CA ALA A 505 16.83 -3.64 -21.53
C ALA A 505 16.54 -5.09 -21.95
N LEU A 506 15.86 -5.86 -21.08
CA LEU A 506 15.45 -7.24 -21.38
C LEU A 506 14.34 -7.31 -22.44
N VAL A 507 13.37 -6.38 -22.42
CA VAL A 507 12.34 -6.24 -23.47
C VAL A 507 12.98 -5.91 -24.82
N GLN A 508 13.94 -4.98 -24.86
CA GLN A 508 14.69 -4.65 -26.07
C GLN A 508 15.47 -5.87 -26.61
N ALA A 509 16.09 -6.65 -25.71
CA ALA A 509 16.84 -7.85 -26.05
C ALA A 509 15.99 -9.05 -26.52
N MET A 510 14.65 -8.95 -26.54
CA MET A 510 13.79 -10.02 -27.09
C MET A 510 13.74 -10.03 -28.62
N GLY A 511 13.97 -8.89 -29.29
CA GLY A 511 14.22 -8.81 -30.74
C GLY A 511 13.14 -9.36 -31.71
N ALA A 512 11.99 -9.83 -31.21
CA ALA A 512 11.09 -10.73 -31.93
C ALA A 512 9.71 -10.13 -32.31
N VAL A 513 9.54 -8.82 -32.24
CA VAL A 513 8.32 -8.15 -32.71
C VAL A 513 8.61 -7.43 -34.02
N THR A 514 8.09 -7.97 -35.12
CA THR A 514 8.16 -7.32 -36.44
C THR A 514 7.17 -6.17 -36.49
N ALA A 515 7.61 -5.03 -37.03
CA ALA A 515 6.80 -3.85 -37.25
C ALA A 515 5.66 -4.05 -38.26
#